data_AF-A0A526QHN5-F1
#
_entry.id   AF-A0A526QHN5-F1
#
_cell.length_a   1.000
_cell.length_b   1.000
_cell.length_c   1.000
_cell.angle_alpha   90.00
_cell.angle_beta   90.00
_cell.angle_gamma   90.00
#
_symmetry.space_group_name_H-M   'P 1'
#
loop_
_entity.id
_entity.type
_entity.pdbx_description
1 polymer ?
#
loop_
_entity_poly.entity_id
_entity_poly.type
_entity_poly.pdbx_seq_one_letter_code
_entity_poly.pdbx_strand_id
1 'polypeptide(L)'
;VMAMLIAWQAINNARQPQSSLFSKGFLLVAPGITIKDRLRVLLPSDPDNYYKTRELVPPDMINDLQNAKIVITNYHAFQQRETLDTNKVGRAVLSGWRNEKLVTRETEGEMLERACKDLLSTKNVVVINDEAHHCYREKPGEVSEPSFKGDEKAEAEENNAAARLWISGIEALKRKVGLRAVYDLSATPFFLRGSGYDEGTLFPWVVSDFSLVDA
;
A
#
# COMPACT_ATOMS: atom_id res chain seq x y z
N VAL A 1 -10.62 -4.38 -13.22
CA VAL A 1 -10.97 -3.09 -12.58
C VAL A 1 -9.76 -2.16 -12.41
N MET A 2 -8.68 -2.57 -11.72
CA MET A 2 -7.50 -1.72 -11.46
C MET A 2 -6.93 -1.01 -12.69
N ALA A 3 -6.72 -1.74 -13.80
CA ALA A 3 -6.21 -1.16 -15.05
C ALA A 3 -7.12 -0.04 -15.60
N MET A 4 -8.45 -0.23 -15.57
CA MET A 4 -9.39 0.80 -16.05
C MET A 4 -9.32 2.06 -15.19
N LEU A 5 -9.22 1.92 -13.87
CA LEU A 5 -9.09 3.03 -12.94
C LEU A 5 -7.78 3.81 -13.16
N ILE A 6 -6.65 3.09 -13.31
CA ILE A 6 -5.34 3.69 -13.58
C ILE A 6 -5.38 4.43 -14.93
N ALA A 7 -5.90 3.78 -15.98
CA ALA A 7 -6.02 4.38 -17.30
C ALA A 7 -6.84 5.67 -17.27
N TRP A 8 -8.01 5.65 -16.62
CA TRP A 8 -8.87 6.81 -16.49
C TRP A 8 -8.17 7.95 -15.75
N GLN A 9 -7.53 7.69 -14.61
CA GLN A 9 -6.80 8.71 -13.86
C GLN A 9 -5.61 9.27 -14.65
N ALA A 10 -4.76 8.41 -15.22
CA ALA A 10 -3.52 8.81 -15.87
C ALA A 10 -3.76 9.60 -17.16
N ILE A 11 -4.66 9.12 -18.03
CA ILE A 11 -4.95 9.78 -19.32
C ILE A 11 -5.61 11.13 -19.09
N ASN A 12 -6.56 11.22 -18.15
CA ASN A 12 -7.17 12.51 -17.81
C ASN A 12 -6.16 13.46 -17.15
N ASN A 13 -5.21 12.96 -16.35
CA ASN A 13 -4.12 13.80 -15.84
C ASN A 13 -3.23 14.33 -16.99
N ALA A 14 -2.89 13.50 -17.97
CA ALA A 14 -2.10 13.93 -19.13
C ALA A 14 -2.80 15.03 -19.94
N ARG A 15 -4.13 14.93 -20.09
CA ARG A 15 -4.95 15.90 -20.83
C ARG A 15 -5.34 17.14 -20.03
N GLN A 16 -5.36 17.03 -18.70
CA GLN A 16 -5.69 18.12 -17.78
C GLN A 16 -4.67 18.19 -16.63
N PRO A 17 -3.39 18.53 -16.92
CA PRO A 17 -2.30 18.40 -15.94
C PRO A 17 -2.42 19.37 -14.75
N GLN A 18 -3.20 20.45 -14.90
CA GLN A 18 -3.47 21.41 -13.82
C GLN A 18 -4.61 20.98 -12.90
N SER A 19 -5.34 19.92 -13.26
CA SER A 19 -6.48 19.44 -12.47
C SER A 19 -6.00 18.62 -11.27
N SER A 20 -6.54 18.93 -10.09
CA SER A 20 -6.39 18.09 -8.89
C SER A 20 -7.31 16.86 -8.91
N LEU A 21 -8.19 16.75 -9.91
CA LEU A 21 -9.13 15.65 -10.10
C LEU A 21 -8.49 14.39 -10.67
N PHE A 22 -7.21 14.42 -11.05
CA PHE A 22 -6.57 13.27 -11.66
C PHE A 22 -5.16 13.09 -11.11
N SER A 23 -4.72 11.84 -11.00
CA SER A 23 -3.36 11.50 -10.63
C SER A 23 -2.65 10.76 -11.76
N LYS A 24 -1.34 10.93 -11.81
CA LYS A 24 -0.42 10.09 -12.60
C LYS A 24 0.42 9.18 -11.72
N GLY A 25 0.28 9.24 -10.39
CA GLY A 25 1.04 8.44 -9.44
C GLY A 25 0.13 7.42 -8.75
N PHE A 26 0.52 6.15 -8.79
CA PHE A 26 -0.25 5.03 -8.28
C PHE A 26 0.61 4.15 -7.38
N LEU A 27 0.17 3.93 -6.16
CA LEU A 27 0.72 2.93 -5.25
C LEU A 27 -0.25 1.74 -5.19
N LEU A 28 0.22 0.57 -5.59
CA LEU A 28 -0.49 -0.69 -5.41
C LEU A 28 0.17 -1.47 -4.29
N VAL A 29 -0.60 -1.90 -3.30
CA VAL A 29 -0.09 -2.68 -2.18
C VAL A 29 -0.79 -4.03 -2.15
N ALA A 30 0.00 -5.10 -2.10
CA ALA A 30 -0.47 -6.48 -2.02
C ALA A 30 0.36 -7.31 -1.02
N PRO A 31 -0.26 -8.16 -0.19
CA PRO A 31 0.43 -8.94 0.85
C PRO A 31 1.14 -10.17 0.28
N GLY A 32 0.60 -10.82 -0.75
CA GLY A 32 1.21 -11.98 -1.38
C GLY A 32 2.27 -11.58 -2.41
N ILE A 33 3.49 -12.11 -2.31
CA ILE A 33 4.56 -11.86 -3.30
C ILE A 33 4.10 -12.34 -4.69
N THR A 34 3.49 -13.52 -4.76
CA THR A 34 2.91 -14.05 -6.01
C THR A 34 1.85 -13.11 -6.59
N ILE A 35 1.00 -12.52 -5.74
CA ILE A 35 -0.04 -11.58 -6.16
C ILE A 35 0.62 -10.32 -6.72
N LYS A 36 1.58 -9.75 -5.99
CA LYS A 36 2.37 -8.60 -6.41
C LYS A 36 3.02 -8.82 -7.78
N ASP A 37 3.59 -10.00 -8.04
CA ASP A 37 4.20 -10.32 -9.32
C ASP A 37 3.17 -10.41 -10.45
N ARG A 38 1.96 -10.93 -10.19
CA ARG A 38 0.85 -10.92 -11.16
C ARG A 38 0.35 -9.51 -11.48
N LEU A 39 0.44 -8.58 -10.54
CA LEU A 39 0.03 -7.18 -10.77
C LEU A 39 0.94 -6.43 -11.76
N ARG A 40 2.07 -6.99 -12.18
CA ARG A 40 2.97 -6.38 -13.18
C ARG A 40 2.29 -6.07 -14.52
N VAL A 41 1.24 -6.81 -14.87
CA VAL A 41 0.37 -6.54 -16.03
C VAL A 41 -0.30 -5.16 -15.99
N LEU A 42 -0.26 -4.46 -14.84
CA LEU A 42 -0.74 -3.09 -14.67
C LEU A 42 0.32 -2.04 -15.00
N LEU A 43 1.57 -2.42 -15.28
CA LEU A 43 2.63 -1.51 -15.72
C LEU A 43 2.50 -1.26 -17.23
N PRO A 44 2.35 -0.01 -17.70
CA PRO A 44 2.24 0.30 -19.13
C PRO A 44 3.47 -0.12 -19.94
N SER A 45 4.63 -0.24 -19.29
CA SER A 45 5.89 -0.70 -19.87
C SER A 45 5.98 -2.22 -20.02
N ASP A 46 5.09 -2.98 -19.36
CA ASP A 46 5.08 -4.43 -19.48
C ASP A 46 4.54 -4.84 -20.88
N PRO A 47 5.22 -5.74 -21.61
CA PRO A 47 4.76 -6.20 -22.93
C PRO A 47 3.34 -6.77 -22.92
N ASP A 48 2.95 -7.46 -21.85
CA ASP A 48 1.67 -8.16 -21.70
C ASP A 48 0.65 -7.34 -20.90
N ASN A 49 0.84 -6.02 -20.81
CA ASN A 49 -0.02 -5.16 -20.02
C ASN A 49 -1.49 -5.22 -20.44
N TYR A 50 -2.38 -5.15 -19.45
CA TYR A 50 -3.82 -5.23 -19.67
C TYR A 50 -4.39 -4.06 -20.47
N TYR A 51 -3.72 -2.91 -20.53
CA TYR A 51 -4.21 -1.78 -21.32
C TYR A 51 -4.26 -2.11 -22.81
N LYS A 52 -3.26 -2.86 -23.31
CA LYS A 52 -3.19 -3.34 -24.69
C LYS A 52 -3.93 -4.66 -24.88
N THR A 53 -3.61 -5.68 -24.07
CA THR A 53 -4.11 -7.05 -24.29
C THR A 53 -5.62 -7.19 -24.08
N ARG A 54 -6.24 -6.27 -23.33
CA ARG A 54 -7.68 -6.20 -23.12
C ARG A 54 -8.33 -5.00 -23.83
N GLU A 55 -7.60 -4.32 -24.71
CA GLU A 55 -8.07 -3.16 -25.50
C GLU A 55 -8.74 -2.07 -24.64
N LEU A 56 -8.26 -1.87 -23.40
CA LEU A 56 -8.87 -0.91 -22.46
C LEU A 56 -8.57 0.55 -22.84
N VAL A 57 -7.51 0.77 -23.61
CA VAL A 57 -7.03 2.10 -23.98
C VAL A 57 -6.84 2.15 -25.49
N PRO A 58 -7.41 3.17 -26.18
CA PRO A 58 -7.17 3.38 -27.60
C PRO A 58 -5.67 3.51 -27.92
N PRO A 59 -5.17 2.97 -29.05
CA PRO A 59 -3.74 2.97 -29.37
C PRO A 59 -3.07 4.36 -29.34
N ASP A 60 -3.79 5.40 -29.74
CA ASP A 60 -3.33 6.80 -29.73
C ASP A 60 -3.13 7.36 -28.32
N MET A 61 -3.81 6.81 -27.30
CA MET A 61 -3.73 7.26 -25.90
C MET A 61 -2.74 6.44 -25.05
N ILE A 62 -2.13 5.40 -25.61
CA ILE A 62 -1.14 4.57 -24.88
C ILE A 62 0.07 5.40 -24.45
N ASN A 63 0.48 6.37 -25.27
CA ASN A 63 1.60 7.25 -24.94
C ASN A 63 1.27 8.19 -23.75
N ASP A 64 0.02 8.63 -23.63
CA ASP A 64 -0.44 9.41 -22.46
C ASP A 64 -0.29 8.59 -21.18
N LEU A 65 -0.62 7.30 -21.25
CA LEU A 65 -0.54 6.37 -20.13
C LEU A 65 0.91 6.04 -19.71
N GLN A 66 1.88 6.04 -20.64
CA GLN A 66 3.29 5.76 -20.33
C GLN A 66 3.90 6.75 -19.33
N ASN A 67 3.32 7.92 -19.16
CA ASN A 67 3.74 8.92 -18.17
C ASN A 67 3.31 8.58 -16.74
N ALA A 68 2.45 7.57 -16.55
CA ALA A 68 2.03 7.11 -15.22
C ALA A 68 3.21 6.50 -14.45
N LYS A 69 3.32 6.86 -13.17
CA LYS A 69 4.23 6.24 -12.20
C LYS A 69 3.44 5.25 -11.38
N ILE A 70 3.76 3.98 -11.54
CA ILE A 70 3.06 2.88 -10.88
C ILE A 70 4.09 2.10 -10.06
N VAL A 71 3.92 2.13 -8.74
CA VAL A 71 4.73 1.33 -7.82
C VAL A 71 3.86 0.22 -7.27
N ILE A 72 4.28 -1.02 -7.46
CA ILE A 72 3.65 -2.21 -6.89
C ILE A 72 4.56 -2.70 -5.77
N THR A 73 4.06 -2.70 -4.53
CA THR A 73 4.85 -3.05 -3.36
C THR A 73 4.11 -4.01 -2.43
N ASN A 74 4.86 -4.55 -1.47
CA ASN A 74 4.34 -5.32 -0.37
C ASN A 74 4.33 -4.46 0.89
N TYR A 75 3.34 -4.63 1.78
CA TYR A 75 3.24 -3.81 3.00
C TYR A 75 4.48 -3.92 3.91
N HIS A 76 5.20 -5.05 3.90
CA HIS A 76 6.48 -5.20 4.61
C HIS A 76 7.54 -4.16 4.17
N ALA A 77 7.41 -3.60 2.96
CA ALA A 77 8.30 -2.52 2.53
C ALA A 77 8.18 -1.28 3.41
N PHE A 78 7.05 -1.08 4.10
CA PHE A 78 6.84 0.04 5.02
C PHE A 78 7.50 -0.15 6.39
N GLN A 79 8.08 -1.32 6.67
CA GLN A 79 8.83 -1.54 7.91
C GLN A 79 10.17 -0.81 7.83
N GLN A 80 10.40 0.13 8.75
CA GLN A 80 11.70 0.77 8.92
C GLN A 80 12.73 -0.27 9.35
N ARG A 81 13.80 -0.38 8.56
CA ARG A 81 14.90 -1.33 8.78
C ARG A 81 16.02 -0.69 9.58
N GLU A 82 16.87 -1.53 10.16
CA GLU A 82 18.15 -1.06 10.69
C GLU A 82 19.05 -0.70 9.50
N THR A 83 19.66 0.48 9.53
CA THR A 83 20.61 0.98 8.54
C THR A 83 22.04 0.46 8.80
N LEU A 84 22.29 -0.06 10.01
CA LEU A 84 23.58 -0.56 10.45
C LEU A 84 23.41 -1.94 11.11
N ASP A 85 23.86 -2.98 10.43
CA ASP A 85 23.93 -4.33 11.00
C ASP A 85 25.25 -4.51 11.75
N THR A 86 25.30 -4.07 13.01
CA THR A 86 26.47 -4.23 13.87
C THR A 86 26.13 -4.91 15.19
N ASN A 87 27.02 -5.80 15.62
CA ASN A 87 26.97 -6.40 16.96
C ASN A 87 27.24 -5.34 18.06
N LYS A 88 26.99 -5.69 19.32
CA LYS A 88 27.15 -4.77 20.48
C LYS A 88 28.54 -4.11 20.54
N VAL A 89 29.59 -4.83 20.15
CA VAL A 89 30.97 -4.33 20.15
C VAL A 89 31.18 -3.29 19.05
N GLY A 90 30.74 -3.57 17.81
CA GLY A 90 30.81 -2.62 16.70
C GLY A 90 29.98 -1.36 16.98
N ARG A 91 28.83 -1.52 17.64
CA ARG A 91 27.98 -0.40 18.08
C ARG A 91 28.69 0.49 19.11
N ALA A 92 29.39 -0.11 20.08
CA ALA A 92 30.14 0.61 21.11
C ALA A 92 31.36 1.38 20.53
N VAL A 93 32.00 0.82 19.49
CA VAL A 93 33.09 1.51 18.78
C VAL A 93 32.56 2.70 17.99
N LEU A 94 31.44 2.52 17.27
CA LEU A 94 30.82 3.58 16.46
C LEU A 94 30.23 4.71 17.29
N SER A 95 29.72 4.45 18.50
CA SER A 95 29.21 5.49 19.40
C SER A 95 30.32 6.37 19.99
N GLY A 96 31.59 6.00 19.78
CA GLY A 96 32.77 6.72 20.23
C GLY A 96 32.82 6.91 21.76
N TRP A 97 33.79 7.71 22.22
CA TRP A 97 33.96 8.00 23.66
C TRP A 97 32.90 8.94 24.23
N ARG A 98 32.12 9.61 23.36
CA ARG A 98 31.04 10.54 23.76
C ARG A 98 29.69 9.86 23.95
N ASN A 99 29.58 8.56 23.69
CA ASN A 99 28.35 7.79 23.89
C ASN A 99 27.14 8.40 23.15
N GLU A 100 27.38 8.93 21.94
CA GLU A 100 26.31 9.51 21.13
C GLU A 100 25.33 8.41 20.68
N LYS A 101 24.03 8.71 20.74
CA LYS A 101 22.99 7.77 20.28
C LYS A 101 23.12 7.60 18.76
N LEU A 102 23.66 6.46 18.34
CA LEU A 102 23.70 6.08 16.94
C LEU A 102 22.26 5.92 16.40
N VAL A 103 21.89 6.76 15.44
CA VAL A 103 20.67 6.57 14.66
C VAL A 103 20.92 5.39 13.72
N THR A 104 20.37 4.24 14.10
CA THR A 104 20.62 2.93 13.47
C THR A 104 19.41 2.42 12.73
N ARG A 105 18.30 3.18 12.74
CA ARG A 105 17.03 2.81 12.11
C ARG A 105 16.66 3.84 11.04
N GLU A 106 16.13 3.36 9.91
CA GLU A 106 15.63 4.18 8.82
C GLU A 106 14.64 5.23 9.34
N THR A 107 14.78 6.46 8.87
CA THR A 107 13.74 7.48 8.99
C THR A 107 12.52 7.13 8.14
N GLU A 108 11.39 7.77 8.39
CA GLU A 108 10.18 7.62 7.55
C GLU A 108 10.47 7.96 6.08
N GLY A 109 11.29 8.98 5.83
CA GLY A 109 11.68 9.39 4.48
C GLY A 109 12.52 8.35 3.74
N GLU A 110 13.51 7.74 4.42
CA GLU A 110 14.34 6.68 3.84
C GLU A 110 13.54 5.40 3.57
N MET A 111 12.63 5.04 4.49
CA MET A 111 11.71 3.93 4.28
C MET A 111 10.83 4.18 3.04
N LEU A 112 10.28 5.39 2.87
CA LEU A 112 9.46 5.73 1.71
C LEU A 112 10.27 5.78 0.41
N GLU A 113 11.52 6.25 0.46
CA GLU A 113 12.44 6.20 -0.67
C GLU A 113 12.65 4.75 -1.11
N ARG A 114 12.88 3.83 -0.17
CA ARG A 114 13.01 2.40 -0.47
C ARG A 114 11.70 1.77 -0.97
N ALA A 115 10.57 2.11 -0.37
CA ALA A 115 9.29 1.47 -0.65
C ALA A 115 8.61 1.98 -1.93
N CYS A 116 8.79 3.27 -2.27
CA CYS A 116 8.03 3.93 -3.33
C CYS A 116 8.72 5.17 -3.94
N LYS A 117 10.05 5.13 -4.12
CA LYS A 117 10.88 6.19 -4.72
C LYS A 117 10.21 6.99 -5.84
N ASP A 118 9.68 6.29 -6.83
CA ASP A 118 9.14 6.90 -8.06
C ASP A 118 7.89 7.78 -7.81
N LEU A 119 7.24 7.60 -6.66
CA LEU A 119 6.08 8.39 -6.24
C LEU A 119 6.46 9.63 -5.44
N LEU A 120 7.68 9.72 -4.89
CA LEU A 120 8.05 10.81 -3.98
C LEU A 120 8.15 12.18 -4.65
N SER A 121 8.27 12.20 -5.98
CA SER A 121 8.22 13.40 -6.81
C SER A 121 6.81 13.73 -7.32
N THR A 122 5.82 12.89 -7.06
CA THR A 122 4.46 13.00 -7.58
C THR A 122 3.50 13.41 -6.47
N LYS A 123 2.75 14.51 -6.66
CA LYS A 123 1.70 14.93 -5.71
C LYS A 123 0.40 14.18 -5.97
N ASN A 124 -0.45 14.08 -4.94
CA ASN A 124 -1.82 13.56 -5.03
C ASN A 124 -1.85 12.10 -5.55
N VAL A 125 -1.07 11.22 -4.93
CA VAL A 125 -0.99 9.80 -5.32
C VAL A 125 -2.32 9.10 -5.07
N VAL A 126 -2.68 8.17 -5.95
CA VAL A 126 -3.79 7.23 -5.74
C VAL A 126 -3.23 5.94 -5.16
N VAL A 127 -3.85 5.44 -4.09
CA VAL A 127 -3.53 4.13 -3.51
C VAL A 127 -4.59 3.12 -3.92
N ILE A 128 -4.18 1.92 -4.29
CA ILE A 128 -5.07 0.79 -4.61
C ILE A 128 -4.65 -0.39 -3.72
N ASN A 129 -5.57 -0.86 -2.88
CA ASN A 129 -5.38 -2.03 -2.04
C ASN A 129 -6.05 -3.25 -2.67
N ASP A 130 -5.31 -4.36 -2.75
CA ASP A 130 -5.84 -5.64 -3.26
C ASP A 130 -6.43 -6.51 -2.15
N GLU A 131 -5.90 -6.44 -0.92
CA GLU A 131 -6.33 -7.23 0.25
C GLU A 131 -6.50 -6.32 1.49
N ALA A 132 -7.45 -5.39 1.41
CA ALA A 132 -7.74 -4.35 2.39
C ALA A 132 -8.09 -4.89 3.78
N HIS A 133 -8.48 -6.17 3.89
CA HIS A 133 -8.62 -6.82 5.20
C HIS A 133 -7.31 -6.96 5.97
N HIS A 134 -6.17 -6.70 5.36
CA HIS A 134 -4.88 -6.51 6.03
C HIS A 134 -4.48 -5.03 6.14
N CYS A 135 -5.40 -4.08 5.99
CA CYS A 135 -5.12 -2.65 6.00
C CYS A 135 -6.20 -1.87 6.76
N TYR A 136 -6.27 -2.04 8.07
CA TYR A 136 -7.21 -1.34 8.94
C TYR A 136 -6.54 -0.78 10.20
N ARG A 137 -7.22 0.17 10.84
CA ARG A 137 -6.93 0.56 12.22
C ARG A 137 -7.82 -0.22 13.17
N GLU A 138 -7.24 -0.61 14.29
CA GLU A 138 -7.99 -1.22 15.38
C GLU A 138 -9.05 -0.26 15.92
N LYS A 139 -10.10 -0.84 16.49
CA LYS A 139 -11.18 -0.09 17.12
C LYS A 139 -10.64 0.71 18.32
N PRO A 140 -10.88 2.03 18.38
CA PRO A 140 -10.47 2.83 19.53
C PRO A 140 -11.22 2.41 20.81
N GLY A 141 -10.49 2.10 21.88
CA GLY A 141 -11.03 1.76 23.21
C GLY A 141 -10.62 0.36 23.70
N GLU A 142 -10.87 0.07 24.97
CA GLU A 142 -10.74 -1.27 25.53
C GLU A 142 -11.91 -2.13 25.02
N VAL A 143 -11.76 -2.68 23.82
CA VAL A 143 -12.57 -3.84 23.45
C VAL A 143 -12.03 -4.99 24.27
N SER A 144 -12.92 -5.66 25.03
CA SER A 144 -12.59 -6.93 25.63
C SER A 144 -12.18 -7.87 24.49
N GLU A 145 -10.88 -8.06 24.27
CA GLU A 145 -10.43 -9.09 23.35
C GLU A 145 -11.11 -10.38 23.78
N PRO A 146 -11.78 -11.10 22.86
CA PRO A 146 -12.14 -12.49 23.12
C PRO A 146 -10.90 -13.16 23.73
N SER A 147 -11.05 -13.93 24.80
CA SER A 147 -9.90 -14.61 25.40
C SER A 147 -9.36 -15.67 24.43
N PHE A 148 -8.55 -15.24 23.45
CA PHE A 148 -7.86 -16.11 22.52
C PHE A 148 -6.79 -16.87 23.31
N LYS A 149 -6.69 -18.18 23.07
CA LYS A 149 -5.70 -19.04 23.74
C LYS A 149 -4.81 -19.66 22.68
N GLY A 150 -3.51 -19.77 22.99
CA GLY A 150 -2.54 -20.44 22.12
C GLY A 150 -2.41 -19.76 20.76
N ASP A 151 -2.43 -20.57 19.70
CA ASP A 151 -2.12 -20.16 18.33
C ASP A 151 -3.10 -19.09 17.78
N GLU A 152 -4.37 -19.13 18.17
CA GLU A 152 -5.37 -18.13 17.74
C GLU A 152 -5.00 -16.70 18.18
N LYS A 153 -4.35 -16.57 19.34
CA LYS A 153 -3.93 -15.26 19.84
C LYS A 153 -2.74 -14.73 19.06
N ALA A 154 -1.77 -15.60 18.75
CA ALA A 154 -0.58 -15.23 18.00
C ALA A 154 -0.94 -14.77 16.57
N GLU A 155 -1.86 -15.49 15.91
CA GLU A 155 -2.34 -15.13 14.57
C GLU A 155 -3.07 -13.79 14.56
N ALA A 156 -3.94 -13.53 15.54
CA ALA A 156 -4.62 -12.24 15.68
C ALA A 156 -3.63 -11.08 15.90
N GLU A 157 -2.63 -11.27 16.76
CA GLU A 157 -1.57 -10.28 17.01
C GLU A 157 -0.74 -9.99 15.75
N GLU A 158 -0.37 -11.02 14.99
CA GLU A 158 0.38 -10.90 13.74
C GLU A 158 -0.43 -10.15 12.67
N ASN A 159 -1.71 -10.52 12.49
CA ASN A 159 -2.62 -9.86 11.56
C ASN A 159 -2.81 -8.38 11.91
N ASN A 160 -2.97 -8.06 13.19
CA ASN A 160 -3.08 -6.67 13.66
C ASN A 160 -1.77 -5.89 13.45
N ALA A 161 -0.61 -6.51 13.68
CA ALA A 161 0.68 -5.89 13.42
C ALA A 161 0.87 -5.60 11.92
N ALA A 162 0.50 -6.53 11.04
CA ALA A 162 0.51 -6.35 9.60
C ALA A 162 -0.43 -5.21 9.17
N ALA A 163 -1.67 -5.19 9.70
CA ALA A 163 -2.65 -4.16 9.42
C ALA A 163 -2.17 -2.75 9.82
N ARG A 164 -1.63 -2.62 11.04
CA ARG A 164 -1.03 -1.38 11.53
C ARG A 164 0.15 -0.94 10.67
N LEU A 165 1.02 -1.86 10.25
CA LEU A 165 2.17 -1.56 9.40
C LEU A 165 1.74 -1.00 8.04
N TRP A 166 0.76 -1.65 7.40
CA TRP A 166 0.26 -1.25 6.09
C TRP A 166 -0.36 0.15 6.14
N ILE A 167 -1.31 0.39 7.04
CA ILE A 167 -1.99 1.69 7.13
C ILE A 167 -1.00 2.81 7.52
N SER A 168 -0.03 2.53 8.40
CA SER A 168 1.00 3.51 8.78
C SER A 168 1.89 3.91 7.59
N GLY A 169 2.20 2.96 6.71
CA GLY A 169 2.94 3.23 5.47
C GLY A 169 2.18 4.13 4.50
N ILE A 170 0.87 3.88 4.33
CA ILE A 170 0.00 4.74 3.52
C ILE A 170 -0.09 6.15 4.13
N GLU A 171 -0.20 6.27 5.45
CA GLU A 171 -0.23 7.56 6.15
C GLU A 171 1.09 8.32 6.05
N ALA A 172 2.22 7.61 6.10
CA ALA A 172 3.54 8.19 5.85
C ALA A 172 3.62 8.77 4.43
N LEU A 173 3.18 8.02 3.42
CA LEU A 173 3.12 8.52 2.06
C LEU A 173 2.19 9.74 1.94
N LYS A 174 1.02 9.70 2.58
CA LYS A 174 0.08 10.84 2.64
C LYS A 174 0.74 12.11 3.19
N ARG A 175 1.51 12.00 4.28
CA ARG A 175 2.26 13.13 4.84
C ARG A 175 3.30 13.68 3.88
N LYS A 176 3.96 12.79 3.12
CA LYS A 176 5.07 13.16 2.22
C LYS A 176 4.60 13.80 0.91
N VAL A 177 3.59 13.23 0.25
CA VAL A 177 3.19 13.63 -1.12
C VAL A 177 1.71 13.98 -1.28
N GLY A 178 0.90 13.75 -0.26
CA GLY A 178 -0.56 13.85 -0.34
C GLY A 178 -1.18 12.69 -1.11
N LEU A 179 -2.38 12.26 -0.69
CA LEU A 179 -3.15 11.26 -1.41
C LEU A 179 -4.38 11.89 -2.04
N ARG A 180 -4.70 11.46 -3.26
CA ARG A 180 -5.95 11.79 -3.95
C ARG A 180 -7.11 10.95 -3.45
N ALA A 181 -6.90 9.64 -3.40
CA ALA A 181 -7.90 8.65 -3.02
C ALA A 181 -7.20 7.35 -2.62
N VAL A 182 -7.89 6.56 -1.81
CA VAL A 182 -7.55 5.16 -1.52
C VAL A 182 -8.72 4.33 -2.03
N TYR A 183 -8.45 3.41 -2.94
CA TYR A 183 -9.44 2.49 -3.48
C TYR A 183 -9.15 1.09 -2.98
N ASP A 184 -10.14 0.51 -2.30
CA ASP A 184 -10.08 -0.88 -1.88
C ASP A 184 -10.85 -1.71 -2.89
N LEU A 185 -10.16 -2.62 -3.55
CA LEU A 185 -10.71 -3.49 -4.60
C LEU A 185 -10.65 -4.96 -4.18
N SER A 186 -10.76 -5.20 -2.89
CA SER A 186 -10.60 -6.50 -2.26
C SER A 186 -11.86 -7.33 -2.33
N ALA A 187 -11.67 -8.64 -2.51
CA ALA A 187 -12.77 -9.60 -2.53
C ALA A 187 -13.42 -9.82 -1.15
N THR A 188 -12.71 -9.48 -0.08
CA THR A 188 -13.17 -9.66 1.31
C THR A 188 -13.12 -8.32 2.06
N PRO A 189 -14.06 -7.40 1.80
CA PRO A 189 -14.03 -6.05 2.36
C PRO A 189 -14.64 -5.99 3.76
N PHE A 190 -14.22 -6.89 4.66
CA PHE A 190 -14.72 -7.00 6.03
C PHE A 190 -13.59 -7.25 7.03
N PHE A 191 -13.88 -6.93 8.29
CA PHE A 191 -12.97 -7.16 9.40
C PHE A 191 -12.80 -8.64 9.71
N LEU A 192 -11.55 -9.07 9.89
CA LEU A 192 -11.22 -10.42 10.35
C LEU A 192 -11.33 -10.53 11.87
N ARG A 193 -11.44 -11.77 12.35
CA ARG A 193 -11.35 -12.09 13.78
C ARG A 193 -10.05 -11.53 14.37
N GLY A 194 -10.13 -10.93 15.56
CA GLY A 194 -8.97 -10.30 16.22
C GLY A 194 -8.75 -8.82 15.89
N SER A 195 -9.45 -8.26 14.91
CA SER A 195 -9.37 -6.82 14.55
C SER A 195 -9.94 -5.83 15.58
N GLY A 196 -10.60 -6.33 16.63
CA GLY A 196 -11.40 -5.54 17.57
C GLY A 196 -12.80 -5.19 17.08
N TYR A 197 -13.16 -5.61 15.86
CA TYR A 197 -14.52 -5.55 15.31
C TYR A 197 -15.12 -6.97 15.26
N ASP A 198 -16.44 -7.04 15.17
CA ASP A 198 -17.13 -8.31 14.95
C ASP A 198 -16.71 -8.86 13.58
N GLU A 199 -16.30 -10.12 13.55
CA GLU A 199 -15.86 -10.79 12.33
C GLU A 199 -16.95 -10.75 11.25
N GLY A 200 -16.55 -10.44 10.00
CA GLY A 200 -17.48 -10.30 8.89
C GLY A 200 -18.18 -8.94 8.81
N THR A 201 -17.93 -8.03 9.76
CA THR A 201 -18.40 -6.64 9.64
C THR A 201 -17.76 -5.97 8.43
N LEU A 202 -18.56 -5.53 7.46
CA LEU A 202 -18.08 -4.79 6.29
C LEU A 202 -17.36 -3.52 6.72
N PHE A 203 -16.34 -3.12 5.95
CA PHE A 203 -15.69 -1.84 6.19
C PHE A 203 -16.68 -0.68 6.00
N PRO A 204 -16.59 0.39 6.82
CA PRO A 204 -17.50 1.52 6.73
C PRO A 204 -17.37 2.32 5.43
N TRP A 205 -16.34 2.06 4.62
CA TRP A 205 -16.12 2.67 3.31
C TRP A 205 -16.47 1.76 2.13
N VAL A 206 -17.11 0.60 2.37
CA VAL A 206 -17.67 -0.22 1.29
C VAL A 206 -18.77 0.56 0.59
N VAL A 207 -18.63 0.75 -0.72
CA VAL A 207 -19.61 1.45 -1.57
C VAL A 207 -20.47 0.45 -2.35
N SER A 208 -19.89 -0.69 -2.73
CA SER A 208 -20.54 -1.73 -3.51
C SER A 208 -19.95 -3.07 -3.12
N ASP A 209 -20.83 -4.03 -2.85
CA ASP A 209 -20.53 -5.43 -2.59
C ASP A 209 -21.43 -6.26 -3.51
N PHE A 210 -20.83 -7.07 -4.36
CA PHE A 210 -21.51 -7.93 -5.32
C PHE A 210 -20.76 -9.24 -5.44
N SER A 211 -21.48 -10.34 -5.65
CA SER A 211 -20.85 -11.65 -5.75
C SER A 211 -20.04 -11.76 -7.05
N LEU A 212 -19.11 -12.71 -7.09
CA LEU A 212 -18.42 -13.09 -8.34
C LEU A 212 -19.37 -13.52 -9.47
N VAL A 213 -20.58 -13.97 -9.13
CA VAL A 213 -21.60 -14.36 -10.12
C VAL A 213 -22.29 -13.14 -10.71
N ASP A 214 -22.37 -12.05 -9.93
CA ASP A 214 -22.96 -10.77 -10.36
C ASP A 214 -21.93 -9.85 -11.04
N ALA A 215 -20.63 -10.20 -10.99
CA ALA A 215 -19.47 -9.46 -11.47
C ALA A 215 -19.18 -9.66 -12.97
#